data_AF-A0A2I1H419-F1
#
_entry.id   AF-A0A2I1H419-F1
#
_cell.length_a   1.000
_cell.length_b   1.000
_cell.length_c   1.000
_cell.angle_alpha   90.00
_cell.angle_beta   90.00
_cell.angle_gamma   90.00
#
_symmetry.space_group_name_H-M   'P 1'
#
loop_
_entity.id
_entity.type
_entity.pdbx_description
1 polymer ?
#
loop_
_entity_poly.entity_id
_entity_poly.type
_entity_poly.pdbx_seq_one_letter_code
_entity_poly.pdbx_strand_id
1 'polypeptide(L)' 'WVPEGLPATVTILLTIAAKRMAAQNVLVKDLQGVETLGAITLLATDKTGTLTRNQMT' A
#
# COMPACT_ATOMS: atom_id res chain seq x y z
N TRP A 1 20.34 22.79 10.44
CA TRP A 1 19.69 22.88 9.13
C TRP A 1 18.77 21.68 8.98
N VAL A 2 17.46 21.91 8.87
CA VAL A 2 16.46 20.86 8.61
C VAL A 2 16.06 20.98 7.15
N PRO A 3 16.08 19.91 6.35
CA PRO A 3 15.70 19.99 4.94
C PRO A 3 14.18 20.14 4.81
N GLU A 4 13.68 21.38 4.69
CA GLU A 4 12.23 21.67 4.66
C GLU A 4 11.51 21.04 3.45
N GLY A 5 12.24 20.79 2.35
CA GLY A 5 11.68 20.15 1.14
C GLY A 5 11.57 18.62 1.22
N LEU A 6 12.21 17.98 2.19
CA LEU A 6 12.25 16.52 2.27
C LEU A 6 10.86 15.90 2.54
N PRO A 7 10.05 16.38 3.51
CA PRO A 7 8.73 15.82 3.76
C PRO A 7 7.78 15.94 2.55
N ALA A 8 7.84 17.07 1.85
CA ALA A 8 7.04 17.30 0.64
C ALA A 8 7.44 16.34 -0.50
N THR A 9 8.74 16.14 -0.69
CA THR A 9 9.27 15.23 -1.72
C THR A 9 8.84 13.78 -1.46
N VAL A 10 8.95 13.31 -0.22
CA VAL A 10 8.50 11.96 0.16
C VAL A 10 7.00 11.80 -0.08
N THR A 11 6.21 12.79 0.31
CA THR A 11 4.74 12.78 0.09
C THR A 11 4.38 12.67 -1.39
N ILE A 12 5.07 13.42 -2.27
CA ILE A 12 4.85 13.37 -3.71
C ILE A 12 5.19 11.98 -4.26
N LEU A 13 6.32 11.40 -3.85
CA LEU A 13 6.74 10.06 -4.30
C LEU A 13 5.73 8.99 -3.87
N LEU A 14 5.29 9.00 -2.62
CA LEU A 14 4.26 8.07 -2.11
C LEU A 14 2.93 8.25 -2.83
N THR A 15 2.55 9.49 -3.16
CA THR A 15 1.31 9.79 -3.92
C THR A 15 1.37 9.22 -5.33
N ILE A 16 2.51 9.32 -6.02
CA ILE A 16 2.72 8.72 -7.35
C ILE A 16 2.60 7.20 -7.28
N ALA A 17 3.21 6.58 -6.26
CA ALA A 17 3.11 5.15 -6.03
C ALA A 17 1.66 4.71 -5.74
N ALA A 18 0.95 5.43 -4.87
CA ALA A 18 -0.48 5.18 -4.59
C ALA A 18 -1.33 5.26 -5.87
N LYS A 19 -1.08 6.24 -6.74
CA LYS A 19 -1.78 6.37 -8.03
C LYS A 19 -1.54 5.17 -8.96
N ARG A 20 -0.33 4.61 -8.96
CA ARG A 20 -0.01 3.39 -9.73
C ARG A 20 -0.74 2.16 -9.16
N MET A 21 -0.83 2.04 -7.84
CA MET A 21 -1.59 0.95 -7.18
C MET A 21 -3.09 1.05 -7.49
N ALA A 22 -3.66 2.26 -7.48
CA ALA A 22 -5.06 2.48 -7.83
C ALA A 22 -5.39 2.03 -9.27
N ALA A 23 -4.46 2.24 -10.23
CA ALA A 23 -4.61 1.75 -11.60
C ALA A 23 -4.62 0.20 -11.71
N GLN A 24 -4.20 -0.51 -10.64
CA GLN A 24 -4.25 -1.97 -10.52
C GLN A 24 -5.39 -2.45 -9.60
N ASN A 25 -6.42 -1.62 -9.38
CA ASN A 25 -7.55 -1.87 -8.48
C ASN A 25 -7.18 -2.03 -6.99
N VAL A 26 -6.04 -1.47 -6.56
CA VAL A 26 -5.66 -1.43 -5.14
C VAL A 26 -5.95 -0.04 -4.58
N LEU A 27 -6.97 0.06 -3.74
CA LEU A 27 -7.34 1.31 -3.07
C LEU A 27 -6.46 1.53 -1.83
N VAL A 28 -5.60 2.54 -1.90
CA VAL A 28 -4.78 3.01 -0.77
C VAL A 28 -5.53 4.13 -0.05
N LYS A 29 -5.84 3.93 1.25
CA LYS A 29 -6.55 4.93 2.08
C LYS A 29 -5.62 5.93 2.76
N ASP A 30 -4.37 5.53 2.99
CA ASP A 30 -3.31 6.34 3.62
C ASP A 30 -1.97 6.05 2.92
N LEU A 31 -1.18 7.09 2.66
CA LEU A 31 0.15 6.98 2.04
C LEU A 31 1.12 6.13 2.88
N GLN A 32 0.96 6.06 4.20
CA GLN A 32 1.73 5.14 5.05
C GLN A 32 1.52 3.66 4.65
N GLY A 33 0.33 3.33 4.12
CA GLY A 33 0.04 1.98 3.62
C GLY A 33 0.90 1.60 2.41
N VAL A 34 1.27 2.56 1.56
CA VAL A 34 2.15 2.32 0.41
C VAL A 34 3.56 1.94 0.89
N GLU A 35 4.10 2.70 1.83
CA GLU A 35 5.42 2.44 2.39
C GLU A 35 5.44 1.11 3.13
N THR A 36 4.43 0.85 3.96
CA THR A 36 4.29 -0.40 4.71
C THR A 36 4.30 -1.60 3.77
N LEU A 37 3.46 -1.59 2.73
CA LEU A 37 3.41 -2.68 1.74
C LEU A 37 4.72 -2.87 0.98
N GLY A 38 5.51 -1.81 0.77
CA GLY A 38 6.84 -1.90 0.16
C GLY A 38 7.89 -2.52 1.09
N ALA A 39 7.70 -2.42 2.41
CA ALA A 39 8.67 -2.85 3.42
C ALA A 39 8.27 -4.15 4.15
N ILE A 40 7.13 -4.77 3.84
CA ILE A 40 6.69 -5.97 4.56
C ILE A 40 7.68 -7.13 4.37
N THR A 41 7.98 -7.81 5.47
CA THR A 41 8.75 -9.06 5.50
C THR A 41 7.86 -10.28 5.79
N LEU A 42 6.64 -10.04 6.28
CA LEU A 42 5.65 -11.06 6.60
C LEU A 42 4.27 -10.59 6.14
N LEU A 43 3.57 -11.45 5.41
CA LEU A 43 2.17 -11.26 5.04
C LEU A 43 1.31 -12.29 5.77
N ALA A 44 0.65 -11.87 6.85
CA ALA A 44 -0.40 -12.67 7.48
C ALA A 44 -1.68 -12.52 6.65
N THR A 45 -2.21 -13.63 6.15
CA THR A 45 -3.42 -13.65 5.31
C THR A 45 -4.46 -14.56 5.92
N ASP A 46 -5.73 -14.16 5.86
CA ASP A 46 -6.84 -15.00 6.28
C ASP A 46 -7.14 -16.07 5.21
N LYS A 47 -7.66 -17.22 5.62
CA LYS A 47 -7.94 -18.31 4.68
C LYS A 47 -9.23 -18.06 3.90
N THR A 48 -10.33 -17.84 4.60
CA THR A 48 -11.67 -17.89 4.01
C THR A 48 -12.04 -16.55 3.39
N GLY A 49 -12.34 -16.54 2.09
CA GLY A 49 -12.70 -15.29 1.37
C GLY A 49 -11.50 -14.44 0.94
N THR A 50 -10.28 -14.79 1.36
CA THR A 50 -9.03 -14.19 0.85
C THR A 50 -8.25 -15.21 0.01
N LEU A 51 -7.76 -16.31 0.60
CA LEU A 51 -7.10 -17.38 -0.17
C LEU A 51 -8.11 -18.27 -0.91
N THR A 52 -9.24 -18.56 -0.27
CA THR A 52 -10.32 -19.34 -0.89
C THR A 52 -11.45 -18.42 -1.31
N ARG A 53 -12.21 -18.81 -2.33
CA ARG A 53 -13.39 -18.06 -2.82
C ARG A 53 -14.61 -18.14 -1.90
N ASN A 54 -14.46 -18.71 -0.69
CA ASN A 54 -15.55 -18.99 0.24
C ASN A 54 -16.77 -19.65 -0.43
N GLN A 55 -16.51 -20.60 -1.35
CA GLN A 55 -17.51 -21.40 -2.04
C GLN A 55 -17.31 -22.86 -1.61
N MET A 56 -18.36 -23.49 -1.07
CA MET A 56 -18.36 -24.92 -0.79
C MET A 56 -18.79 -25.65 -2.06
N THR A 57 -17.82 -26.31 -2.71
CA THR A 57 -18.05 -27.32 -3.76
C THR A 57 -18.08 -28.70 -3.14
#